data_AF-A0A1M5Q673-F1
#
_entry.id   AF-A0A1M5Q673-F1
#
_cell.length_a   1.000
_cell.length_b   1.000
_cell.length_c   1.000
_cell.angle_alpha   90.00
_cell.angle_beta   90.00
_cell.angle_gamma   90.00
#
_symmetry.space_group_name_H-M   'P 1'
#
loop_
_entity.id
_entity.type
_entity.pdbx_description
1 polymer ?
#
loop_
_entity_poly.entity_id
_entity_poly.type
_entity_poly.pdbx_seq_one_letter_code
_entity_poly.pdbx_strand_id
1 'polypeptide(L)' 'MQFQFNKNLLFLKDVNIDDVKQYDNYYEISISKPVSPHKCPVCKTETKKIHDYRYQRIKDIPYLN' A
#
# COMPACT_ATOMS: atom_id res chain seq x y z
N MET A 1 23.85 -12.46 -3.92
CA MET A 1 22.71 -11.98 -3.11
C MET A 1 21.46 -12.03 -3.97
N GLN A 2 20.56 -12.99 -3.74
CA GLN A 2 19.26 -13.01 -4.42
C GLN A 2 18.28 -12.16 -3.61
N PHE A 3 17.79 -11.07 -4.19
CA PHE A 3 16.61 -10.37 -3.68
C PHE A 3 15.37 -11.13 -4.16
N GLN A 4 14.90 -12.08 -3.36
CA GLN A 4 13.62 -12.74 -3.58
C GLN A 4 12.50 -11.76 -3.23
N PHE A 5 12.10 -10.93 -4.21
CA PHE A 5 10.90 -10.10 -4.09
C PHE A 5 9.67 -11.00 -4.13
N ASN A 6 9.19 -11.41 -2.97
CA ASN A 6 7.89 -12.08 -2.84
C ASN A 6 6.78 -11.11 -3.27
N LYS A 7 6.35 -11.19 -4.54
CA LYS A 7 5.24 -10.41 -5.11
C LYS A 7 3.86 -10.75 -4.51
N ASN A 8 3.79 -11.73 -3.60
CA ASN A 8 2.54 -12.29 -3.08
C ASN A 8 2.27 -11.90 -1.63
N LEU A 9 2.79 -10.77 -1.16
CA LEU A 9 2.34 -10.21 0.11
C LEU A 9 0.89 -9.73 -0.06
N LEU A 10 -0.05 -10.36 0.63
CA LEU A 10 -1.47 -9.96 0.74
C LEU A 10 -2.33 -10.00 -0.55
N PHE A 11 -1.88 -10.64 -1.64
CA PHE A 11 -2.57 -10.59 -2.95
C PHE A 11 -2.82 -9.17 -3.48
N LEU A 12 -2.08 -8.18 -3.01
CA LEU A 12 -2.26 -6.79 -3.39
C LEU A 12 -1.58 -6.55 -4.74
N LYS A 13 -2.39 -6.37 -5.78
CA LYS A 13 -1.92 -6.01 -7.13
C LYS A 13 -1.79 -4.49 -7.24
N ASP A 14 -0.80 -4.06 -8.02
CA ASP A 14 -0.60 -2.66 -8.42
C ASP A 14 -0.42 -1.69 -7.23
N VAL A 15 0.39 -2.11 -6.24
CA VAL A 15 0.82 -1.29 -5.10
C VAL A 15 2.32 -1.06 -5.15
N ASN A 16 2.75 0.10 -4.64
CA ASN A 16 4.14 0.42 -4.36
C ASN A 16 4.44 0.08 -2.90
N ILE A 17 5.65 -0.37 -2.62
CA ILE A 17 6.17 -0.49 -1.25
C ILE A 17 6.88 0.82 -0.92
N ASP A 18 6.38 1.52 0.10
CA ASP A 18 6.94 2.79 0.53
C ASP A 18 8.03 2.59 1.59
N ASP A 19 7.83 1.63 2.50
CA ASP A 19 8.76 1.34 3.60
C ASP A 19 8.60 -0.10 4.11
N VAL A 20 9.69 -0.67 4.63
CA VAL A 20 9.72 -2.00 5.25
C VAL A 20 10.49 -1.90 6.55
N LYS A 21 9.78 -2.08 7.67
CA LYS A 21 10.38 -2.12 9.01
C LYS A 21 10.40 -3.53 9.53
N GLN A 22 11.56 -3.97 9.97
CA GLN A 22 11.72 -5.24 10.67
C GLN A 22 11.65 -5.01 12.17
N TYR A 23 10.80 -5.79 12.83
CA TYR A 23 10.74 -5.92 14.27
C TYR A 23 11.10 -7.36 14.65
N ASP A 24 11.29 -7.63 15.93
CA ASP A 24 11.75 -8.94 16.41
C ASP A 24 10.86 -10.11 15.94
N ASN A 25 9.54 -9.87 15.89
CA ASN A 25 8.55 -10.92 15.64
C ASN A 25 7.69 -10.71 14.39
N TYR A 26 7.85 -9.59 13.68
CA TYR A 26 7.03 -9.27 12.51
C TYR A 26 7.70 -8.22 11.61
N TYR A 27 7.19 -8.10 10.39
CA TYR A 27 7.51 -7.00 9.48
C TYR A 27 6.31 -6.07 9.37
N GLU A 28 6.53 -4.76 9.44
CA GLU A 28 5.54 -3.75 9.06
C GLU A 28 5.90 -3.25 7.67
N ILE A 29 4.99 -3.44 6.70
CA ILE A 29 5.21 -3.08 5.30
C ILE A 29 4.22 -1.97 4.95
N SER A 30 4.73 -0.78 4.69
CA SER A 30 3.94 0.36 4.25
C SER A 30 3.81 0.33 2.74
N ILE A 31 2.58 0.49 2.25
CA ILE A 31 2.28 0.44 0.83
C ILE A 31 1.37 1.59 0.42
N SER A 32 1.52 2.04 -0.82
CA SER A 32 0.66 3.02 -1.46
C SER A 32 0.18 2.53 -2.81
N LYS A 33 -0.98 3.03 -3.26
CA LYS A 33 -1.41 2.82 -4.65
C LYS A 33 -0.86 3.94 -5.52
N PRO A 34 -0.34 3.65 -6.73
CA PRO A 34 -0.01 4.68 -7.70
C PRO A 34 -1.21 5.59 -7.95
N VAL A 35 -1.00 6.90 -7.87
CA VAL A 35 -2.08 7.86 -8.04
C VAL A 35 -2.42 8.02 -9.53
N SER A 36 -3.64 7.64 -9.89
CA SER A 36 -4.22 7.96 -11.20
C SER A 36 -4.80 9.39 -11.21
N PRO A 37 -4.75 10.09 -12.36
CA PRO A 37 -5.54 11.30 -12.55
C PRO A 37 -7.01 11.04 -12.20
N HIS A 38 -7.62 11.96 -11.47
CA HIS A 38 -9.01 11.88 -11.05
C HIS A 38 -9.62 13.28 -11.00
N LYS A 39 -10.96 13.36 -10.97
CA LYS A 39 -11.66 14.64 -10.83
C LYS A 39 -11.81 14.99 -9.36
N CYS A 40 -11.43 16.21 -8.99
CA CYS A 40 -11.69 16.75 -7.66
C CYS A 40 -13.21 16.79 -7.40
N PRO A 41 -13.71 16.26 -6.26
CA PRO A 41 -15.15 16.27 -5.97
C PRO A 41 -15.71 17.69 -5.77
N VAL A 42 -14.87 18.66 -5.40
CA VAL A 42 -15.28 20.05 -5.13
C VAL A 42 -15.30 20.88 -6.42
N CYS A 43 -14.16 20.97 -7.12
CA CYS A 43 -14.01 21.86 -8.28
C CYS A 43 -14.08 21.15 -9.65
N LYS A 44 -14.15 19.81 -9.67
CA LYS A 44 -14.21 18.97 -10.89
C LYS A 44 -12.98 19.03 -11.81
N THR A 45 -11.97 19.81 -11.46
CA THR A 45 -10.69 19.85 -12.17
C THR A 45 -9.98 18.50 -12.05
N GLU A 46 -9.32 18.08 -13.14
CA GLU A 46 -8.44 16.93 -13.10
C GLU A 46 -7.24 17.22 -12.20
N THR A 47 -6.94 16.29 -11.30
CA THR A 47 -5.85 16.41 -10.36
C THR A 47 -5.27 15.05 -10.04
N LYS A 48 -4.03 15.06 -9.56
CA LYS A 48 -3.39 13.91 -8.90
C LYS A 48 -3.24 14.15 -7.40
N LYS A 49 -3.75 15.27 -6.88
CA LYS A 49 -3.67 15.61 -5.47
C LYS A 49 -4.76 14.86 -4.70
N ILE A 50 -4.36 13.88 -3.91
CA ILE A 50 -5.24 13.21 -2.96
C ILE A 50 -5.06 13.88 -1.59
N HIS A 51 -6.16 14.24 -0.95
CA HIS A 51 -6.16 14.59 0.47
C HIS A 51 -6.26 13.30 1.29
N ASP A 52 -5.22 12.46 1.21
CA ASP A 52 -5.16 11.25 2.01
C ASP A 52 -4.57 11.58 3.38
N TYR A 53 -5.35 11.33 4.42
CA TYR A 53 -4.96 11.60 5.80
C TYR A 53 -5.09 10.35 6.68
N ARG A 54 -5.38 9.19 6.09
CA ARG A 54 -5.70 7.98 6.86
C ARG A 54 -4.79 6.83 6.48
N TYR A 55 -3.95 6.44 7.41
CA TYR A 55 -3.29 5.14 7.36
C TYR A 55 -4.20 4.08 7.96
N GLN A 56 -4.46 3.01 7.20
CA GLN A 56 -5.14 1.83 7.71
C GLN A 56 -4.12 0.72 7.94
N ARG A 57 -3.85 0.41 9.21
CA ARG A 57 -3.06 -0.76 9.57
C ARG A 57 -3.93 -2.01 9.45
N ILE A 58 -3.46 -2.96 8.66
CA ILE A 58 -4.11 -4.27 8.50
C ILE A 58 -3.10 -5.30 9.01
N LYS A 59 -3.53 -6.14 9.96
CA LYS A 59 -2.72 -7.28 10.37
C LYS A 59 -2.90 -8.37 9.32
N ASP A 60 -1.80 -8.96 8.84
CA ASP A 60 -1.91 -10.16 8.03
C ASP A 60 -2.53 -11.27 8.88
N ILE A 61 -3.68 -11.77 8.45
CA ILE A 61 -4.37 -12.88 9.09
C ILE A 61 -4.20 -14.04 8.12
N PRO A 62 -3.44 -15.10 8.49
CA PRO A 62 -3.35 -16.27 7.63
C PRO A 62 -4.77 -16.76 7.34
N TYR A 63 -5.06 -17.02 6.06
CA TYR A 63 -6.33 -17.62 5.66
C TYR A 63 -6.45 -18.96 6.38
N LEU A 64 -7.25 -18.98 7.45
CA LEU A 64 -7.60 -20.20 8.18
C LEU A 64 -8.54 -20.98 7.26
N ASN A 65 -7.97 -21.96 6.54
CA ASN A 65 -8.75 -23.07 5.99
C ASN A 65 -9.37 -23.88 7.13
#